data_AF-A0A1Q5JVJ3-F1
#
_entry.id   AF-A0A1Q5JVJ3-F1
#
_cell.length_a   1.000
_cell.length_b   1.000
_cell.length_c   1.000
_cell.angle_alpha   90.00
_cell.angle_beta   90.00
_cell.angle_gamma   90.00
#
_symmetry.space_group_name_H-M   'P 1'
#
loop_
_entity.id
_entity.type
_entity.pdbx_description
1 polymer ?
#
loop_
_entity_poly.entity_id
_entity_poly.type
_entity_poly.pdbx_seq_one_letter_code
_entity_poly.pdbx_strand_id
1 'polypeptide(L)' 'MSASGTAADEEAFVRPARPERPPGYWERIDRIVAAAPPLSNEQKAIIYAAFHQPKTREAAA' A
#
# COMPACT_ATOMS: atom_id res chain seq x y z
N MET A 1 -40.74 -17.70 -13.76
CA MET A 1 -39.48 -18.46 -13.87
C MET A 1 -38.34 -17.46 -13.77
N SER A 2 -37.86 -17.21 -12.56
CA SER A 2 -36.75 -16.29 -12.30
C SER A 2 -35.45 -17.11 -12.28
N ALA A 3 -34.51 -16.79 -13.17
CA ALA A 3 -33.14 -17.27 -13.06
C ALA A 3 -32.34 -16.21 -12.29
N SER A 4 -32.16 -16.42 -10.99
CA SER A 4 -31.10 -15.74 -10.21
C SER A 4 -29.78 -16.38 -10.58
N GLY A 5 -28.97 -15.67 -11.36
CA GLY A 5 -27.58 -16.03 -11.63
C GLY A 5 -26.73 -15.70 -10.41
N THR A 6 -26.25 -16.74 -9.76
CA THR A 6 -25.23 -16.75 -8.71
C THR A 6 -23.91 -16.15 -9.21
N ALA A 7 -23.46 -15.09 -8.56
CA ALA A 7 -22.07 -14.61 -8.62
C ALA A 7 -21.57 -14.35 -7.19
N ALA A 8 -21.65 -15.37 -6.34
CA ALA A 8 -21.00 -15.40 -5.04
C ALA A 8 -19.74 -16.30 -5.08
N ASP A 9 -19.12 -16.40 -6.26
CA ASP A 9 -17.81 -17.03 -6.50
C ASP A 9 -16.69 -16.01 -6.40
N GLU A 10 -16.63 -15.27 -5.29
CA GLU A 10 -15.38 -14.63 -4.86
C GLU A 10 -14.95 -15.28 -3.56
N GLU A 11 -14.22 -16.39 -3.72
CA GLU A 11 -13.42 -17.02 -2.68
C GLU A 11 -12.58 -15.92 -2.02
N ALA A 12 -13.07 -15.38 -0.89
CA ALA A 12 -12.46 -14.28 -0.20
C ALA A 12 -11.04 -14.72 0.19
N PHE A 13 -10.03 -14.20 -0.50
CA PHE A 13 -8.64 -14.43 -0.18
C PHE A 13 -8.42 -14.05 1.28
N VAL A 14 -8.43 -15.04 2.17
CA VAL A 14 -8.22 -14.86 3.60
C VAL A 14 -6.77 -14.42 3.75
N ARG A 15 -6.55 -13.10 3.87
CA ARG A 15 -5.21 -12.57 4.13
C ARG A 15 -4.78 -13.13 5.48
N PRO A 16 -3.64 -13.83 5.56
CA PRO A 16 -3.13 -14.28 6.84
C PRO A 16 -2.98 -13.07 7.77
N ALA A 17 -3.37 -13.23 9.04
CA ALA A 17 -3.21 -12.18 10.03
C ALA A 17 -1.73 -11.78 10.11
N ARG A 18 -1.44 -10.48 9.97
CA ARG A 18 -0.09 -9.98 10.15
C ARG A 18 0.25 -10.10 11.64
N PRO A 19 1.41 -10.67 12.02
CA PRO A 19 1.83 -10.71 13.41
C PRO A 19 1.91 -9.29 13.99
N GLU A 20 1.66 -9.20 15.30
CA GLU A 20 1.83 -7.94 16.02
C GLU A 20 3.27 -7.45 15.93
N ARG A 21 3.42 -6.12 15.87
CA ARG A 21 4.75 -5.51 15.82
C ARG A 21 5.39 -5.59 17.21
N PRO A 22 6.66 -6.01 17.34
CA PRO A 22 7.33 -6.04 18.62
C PRO A 22 7.52 -4.63 19.19
N PRO A 23 7.68 -4.50 20.52
CA PRO A 23 8.06 -3.22 21.12
C PRO A 23 9.38 -2.71 20.50
N GLY A 24 9.48 -1.40 20.26
CA GLY A 24 10.68 -0.83 19.63
C GLY A 24 10.71 -0.90 18.10
N TYR A 25 9.64 -1.35 17.44
CA TYR A 25 9.59 -1.51 15.98
C TYR A 25 9.87 -0.19 15.25
N TRP A 26 9.23 0.90 15.65
CA TRP A 26 9.37 2.18 14.97
C TRP A 26 10.75 2.79 15.21
N GLU A 27 11.29 2.67 16.41
CA GLU A 27 12.65 3.09 16.76
C GLU A 27 13.71 2.33 15.97
N ARG A 28 13.45 1.07 15.61
CA ARG A 28 14.31 0.33 14.69
C ARG A 28 14.20 0.89 13.27
N ILE A 29 12.98 1.16 12.78
CA ILE A 29 12.76 1.74 11.46
C ILE A 29 13.43 3.11 11.35
N ASP A 30 13.27 3.97 12.34
CA ASP A 30 13.87 5.31 12.35
C ASP A 30 15.39 5.24 12.27
N ARG A 31 16.03 4.33 13.02
CA ARG A 31 17.48 4.11 12.95
C ARG A 31 17.93 3.64 11.56
N ILE A 32 17.17 2.75 10.93
CA ILE A 32 17.47 2.25 9.57
C ILE A 32 17.35 3.39 8.56
N VAL A 33 16.27 4.17 8.64
CA VAL A 33 16.02 5.31 7.74
C VAL A 33 17.09 6.38 7.92
N ALA A 34 17.49 6.68 9.16
CA ALA A 34 18.53 7.64 9.46
C ALA A 34 19.92 7.23 8.92
N ALA A 35 20.19 5.93 8.84
CA ALA A 35 21.45 5.39 8.33
C ALA A 35 21.46 5.21 6.80
N ALA A 36 20.32 5.37 6.11
CA ALA A 36 20.23 5.12 4.69
C ALA A 36 20.89 6.25 3.87
N PRO A 37 21.60 5.94 2.78
CA PRO A 37 22.10 6.96 1.87
C PRO A 37 20.94 7.70 1.19
N PRO A 38 21.12 8.97 0.79
CA PRO A 38 20.09 9.71 0.07
C PRO A 38 19.83 9.06 -1.29
N LEU A 39 18.56 9.05 -1.71
CA LEU A 39 18.17 8.53 -3.02
C LEU A 39 18.73 9.39 -4.15
N SER A 40 19.18 8.74 -5.23
CA SER A 40 19.55 9.41 -6.47
C SER A 40 18.33 10.06 -7.14
N ASN A 41 18.56 11.00 -8.05
CA ASN A 41 17.47 11.63 -8.81
C ASN A 41 16.69 10.61 -9.66
N GLU A 42 17.38 9.62 -10.21
CA GLU A 42 16.76 8.53 -10.96
C GLU A 42 15.86 7.66 -10.08
N GLN A 43 16.33 7.26 -8.90
CA GLN A 43 15.53 6.50 -7.94
C GLN A 43 14.29 7.28 -7.49
N LYS A 44 14.46 8.59 -7.23
CA LYS A 44 13.34 9.48 -6.92
C LYS A 44 12.33 9.54 -8.07
N ALA A 45 12.79 9.62 -9.32
CA ALA A 45 11.92 9.66 -10.50
C ALA A 45 11.15 8.33 -10.68
N ILE A 46 11.80 7.18 -10.46
CA ILE A 46 11.13 5.87 -10.50
C ILE A 46 10.05 5.77 -9.43
N ILE A 47 10.37 6.13 -8.18
CA ILE A 47 9.40 6.12 -7.08
C ILE A 47 8.24 7.08 -7.38
N TYR A 48 8.55 8.27 -7.88
CA TYR A 48 7.52 9.23 -8.27
C TYR A 48 6.61 8.64 -9.36
N ALA A 49 7.17 8.08 -10.43
CA ALA A 49 6.36 7.46 -11.49
C ALA A 49 5.49 6.30 -10.99
N ALA A 50 5.98 5.50 -10.04
CA ALA A 50 5.26 4.34 -9.51
C ALA A 50 4.10 4.70 -8.57
N PHE A 51 4.26 5.77 -7.77
CA PHE A 51 3.32 6.10 -6.68
C PHE A 51 2.60 7.43 -6.85
N HIS A 52 2.95 8.22 -7.87
CA HIS A 52 2.23 9.45 -8.18
C HIS A 52 0.86 9.12 -8.78
N GLN A 53 -0.13 8.98 -7.91
CA GLN A 53 -1.51 9.10 -8.34
C GLN A 53 -1.82 10.60 -8.50
N PRO A 54 -2.15 11.07 -9.72
CA PRO A 54 -2.73 12.40 -9.85
C PRO A 54 -3.97 12.41 -8.95
N LYS A 55 -4.01 13.34 -7.99
CA LYS A 55 -5.21 13.52 -7.20
C LYS A 55 -6.34 13.81 -8.17
N THR A 56 -7.25 12.85 -8.39
CA THR A 56 -8.57 13.14 -8.93
C THR A 56 -9.25 13.98 -7.86
N ARG A 57 -8.97 15.29 -7.90
CA ARG A 57 -9.64 16.27 -7.07
C ARG A 57 -11.06 16.30 -7.61
N GLU A 58 -11.92 15.45 -7.04
CA GLU A 58 -13.35 15.59 -7.17
C GLU A 58 -13.69 17.00 -6.70
N ALA A 59 -13.96 17.86 -7.69
CA ALA A 59 -14.98 18.88 -7.52
C ALA A 59 -16.30 18.12 -7.38
N ALA A 60 -16.70 17.85 -6.15
CA ALA A 60 -18.04 17.36 -5.82
C ALA A 60 -18.57 18.14 -4.62
N ALA A 61 -19.45 19.09 -4.96
CA ALA A 61 -20.41 19.85 -4.15
C ALA A 61 -19.87 20.86 -3.12
#